data_AF-A0A9D8H9B7-F1
#
_entry.id   AF-A0A9D8H9B7-F1
#
_cell.length_a   1.000
_cell.length_b   1.000
_cell.length_c   1.000
_cell.angle_alpha   90.00
_cell.angle_beta   90.00
_cell.angle_gamma   90.00
#
_symmetry.space_group_name_H-M   'P 1'
#
loop_
_entity.id
_entity.type
_entity.pdbx_description
1 polymer ?
#
loop_
_entity_poly.entity_id
_entity_poly.type
_entity_poly.pdbx_seq_one_letter_code
_entity_poly.pdbx_strand_id
1 'polypeptide(L)' 'MYAGPVQDLIEELGRLPGIGPKSAQRIAFHLLRVSEREAGRLAS' A
#
# COMPACT_ATOMS: atom_id res chain seq x y z
N MET A 1 -4.88 -13.62 1.56
CA MET A 1 -3.94 -14.03 0.50
C MET A 1 -2.55 -13.40 0.67
N TYR A 2 -2.33 -12.53 1.65
CA TYR A 2 -1.00 -12.19 2.15
C TYR A 2 -1.04 -12.30 3.68
N ALA A 3 0.12 -12.42 4.34
CA ALA A 3 0.21 -12.51 5.80
C ALA A 3 1.02 -11.32 6.34
N GLY A 4 0.59 -10.79 7.48
CA GLY A 4 1.31 -9.72 8.19
C GLY A 4 1.20 -8.34 7.50
N PRO A 5 2.23 -7.48 7.64
CA PRO A 5 2.13 -6.04 7.34
C PRO A 5 1.67 -5.67 5.92
N VAL A 6 1.88 -6.56 4.95
CA VAL A 6 1.45 -6.33 3.56
C VAL A 6 -0.07 -6.41 3.44
N GLN A 7 -0.72 -7.33 4.17
CA GLN A 7 -2.18 -7.43 4.15
C GLN A 7 -2.82 -6.21 4.79
N ASP A 8 -2.29 -5.76 5.94
CA ASP A 8 -2.75 -4.56 6.63
C ASP A 8 -2.63 -3.32 5.74
N LEU A 9 -1.50 -3.16 5.04
CA LEU A 9 -1.31 -2.07 4.08
C LEU A 9 -2.33 -2.10 2.94
N ILE A 10 -2.63 -3.28 2.40
CA ILE A 10 -3.64 -3.43 1.33
C ILE A 10 -5.04 -3.05 1.84
N GLU A 11 -5.38 -3.46 3.06
CA GLU A 11 -6.67 -3.15 3.67
C GLU A 11 -6.83 -1.64 3.91
N GLU A 12 -5.82 -0.99 4.49
CA GLU A 12 -5.85 0.45 4.75
C GLU A 12 -5.90 1.28 3.46
N LEU A 13 -5.13 0.90 2.44
CA LEU A 13 -5.21 1.54 1.12
C LEU A 13 -6.59 1.34 0.46
N GLY A 14 -7.24 0.21 0.70
CA GLY A 14 -8.58 -0.10 0.19
C GLY A 14 -9.70 0.72 0.83
N ARG A 15 -9.45 1.38 1.97
CA ARG A 15 -10.42 2.30 2.61
C ARG A 15 -10.49 3.66 1.91
N LEU A 16 -9.51 3.98 1.06
CA LEU A 16 -9.45 5.26 0.37
C LEU A 16 -10.53 5.36 -0.73
N PRO A 17 -11.17 6.54 -0.89
CA PRO A 17 -12.19 6.72 -1.91
C PRO A 17 -11.60 6.50 -3.31
N GLY A 18 -12.23 5.63 -4.10
CA GLY A 18 -11.79 5.30 -5.46
C GLY A 18 -10.68 4.23 -5.55
N ILE A 19 -10.22 3.67 -4.43
CA ILE A 19 -9.20 2.60 -4.41
C ILE A 19 -9.85 1.26 -4.05
N GLY A 20 -10.13 0.43 -5.06
CA GLY A 20 -10.61 -0.94 -4.83
C GLY A 20 -9.49 -1.94 -4.50
N PRO A 21 -9.82 -3.18 -4.08
CA PRO A 21 -8.85 -4.18 -3.58
C PRO A 21 -7.68 -4.45 -4.53
N LYS A 22 -7.94 -4.55 -5.84
CA LYS A 22 -6.92 -4.77 -6.87
C LYS A 22 -5.97 -3.57 -7.02
N SER A 23 -6.49 -2.35 -6.85
CA SER A 23 -5.69 -1.13 -6.92
C SER A 23 -4.85 -0.96 -5.64
N ALA A 24 -5.44 -1.21 -4.48
CA ALA A 24 -4.75 -1.21 -3.19
C ALA A 24 -3.56 -2.18 -3.17
N GLN A 25 -3.77 -3.41 -3.65
CA GLN A 25 -2.70 -4.39 -3.81
C GLN A 25 -1.56 -3.87 -4.71
N ARG A 26 -1.88 -3.28 -5.87
CA ARG A 26 -0.88 -2.73 -6.78
C ARG A 26 -0.07 -1.60 -6.14
N ILE A 27 -0.73 -0.72 -5.39
CA ILE A 27 -0.08 0.38 -4.68
C ILE A 27 0.82 -0.16 -3.56
N ALA A 28 0.35 -1.11 -2.75
CA ALA A 28 1.15 -1.76 -1.71
C ALA A 28 2.44 -2.36 -2.27
N PHE A 29 2.35 -3.12 -3.37
CA PHE A 29 3.54 -3.70 -4.01
C PHE A 29 4.44 -2.67 -4.71
N HIS A 30 3.89 -1.53 -5.13
CA HIS A 30 4.70 -0.42 -5.60
C HIS A 30 5.51 0.20 -4.45
N LEU A 31 4.89 0.43 -3.29
CA LEU A 31 5.57 0.99 -2.11
C LEU A 31 6.70 0.08 -1.58
N LEU A 32 6.58 -1.24 -1.73
CA LEU A 32 7.66 -2.18 -1.39
C LEU A 32 8.85 -2.12 -2.35
N ARG A 33 8.74 -1.44 -3.49
CA ARG A 33 9.81 -1.32 -4.51
C ARG A 33 10.48 0.05 -4.55
N VAL A 34 9.86 1.07 -3.98
CA VAL A 34 10.44 2.42 -3.92
C VAL A 34 11.43 2.51 -2.77
N SER A 35 12.30 3.53 -2.80
CA SER A 35 13.25 3.75 -1.71
C SER A 35 12.54 4.15 -0.40
N GLU A 36 13.14 3.85 0.76
CA GLU A 36 12.59 4.28 2.06
C GLU A 36 12.38 5.80 2.13
N ARG A 37 13.27 6.58 1.49
CA ARG A 37 13.12 8.04 1.37
C ARG A 37 11.87 8.44 0.60
N GLU A 38 11.54 7.73 -0.47
CA GLU A 38 10.33 7.99 -1.26
C GLU A 38 9.07 7.60 -0.51
N ALA A 39 9.05 6.44 0.13
CA ALA A 39 7.95 6.01 0.98
C ALA A 39 7.74 7.00 2.14
N GLY A 40 8.83 7.48 2.77
CA GLY A 40 8.79 8.45 3.86
C GLY A 40 8.19 9.80 3.45
N ARG A 41 8.42 10.27 2.22
CA ARG A 41 7.79 11.51 1.69
C ARG A 41 6.27 11.40 1.53
N LEU A 42 5.74 10.19 1.36
CA LEU A 42 4.29 9.97 1.24
C LEU A 42 3.62 9.90 2.62
N ALA A 43 4.35 9.49 3.66
CA ALA A 43 3.84 9.33 5.01
C ALA A 43 3.88 10.61 5.85
N SER A 44 4.58 11.65 5.36
CA SER A 44 4.72 12.98 5.98
C SER A 44 3.65 13.95 5.52
#